data_AF-A0A9D7QUB5-F1
#
_entry.id   AF-A0A9D7QUB5-F1
#
_cell.length_a   1.000
_cell.length_b   1.000
_cell.length_c   1.000
_cell.angle_alpha   90.00
_cell.angle_beta   90.00
_cell.angle_gamma   90.00
#
_symmetry.space_group_name_H-M   'P 1'
#
loop_
_entity.id
_entity.type
_entity.pdbx_description
1 polymer ?
#
loop_
_entity_poly.entity_id
_entity_poly.type
_entity_poly.pdbx_seq_one_letter_code
_entity_poly.pdbx_strand_id
1 'polypeptide(L)'
;MLVDPLSEDPIVITGSANFSKPSQRINDENMVVIRGNTRVADIFFGEFMRIFDHHYSRYISRKLSQSDQNNPDAGYLYESDEWTKSHFDSSSYKAKRRKYFVG
;
A
#
# COMPACT_ATOMS: atom_id res chain seq x y z
N MET A 1 3.64 0.55 -12.20
CA MET A 1 2.68 -0.57 -12.07
C MET A 1 3.43 -1.78 -11.54
N LEU A 2 2.79 -2.54 -10.67
CA LEU A 2 3.32 -3.76 -10.05
C LEU A 2 2.36 -4.90 -10.33
N VAL A 3 2.89 -6.04 -10.77
CA VAL A 3 2.14 -7.30 -10.94
C VAL A 3 2.83 -8.35 -10.07
N ASP A 4 2.05 -9.01 -9.22
CA ASP A 4 2.50 -10.04 -8.27
C ASP A 4 3.83 -9.70 -7.54
N PRO A 5 3.91 -8.53 -6.87
CA PRO A 5 5.17 -7.99 -6.33
C PRO A 5 5.78 -8.83 -5.21
N LEU A 6 5.02 -9.76 -4.62
CA LEU A 6 5.46 -10.66 -3.56
C LEU A 6 5.71 -12.10 -4.05
N SER A 7 5.63 -12.34 -5.36
CA SER A 7 5.92 -13.64 -5.96
C SER A 7 7.40 -13.77 -6.32
N GLU A 8 7.82 -14.98 -6.71
CA GLU A 8 9.17 -15.26 -7.21
C GLU A 8 9.42 -14.71 -8.63
N ASP A 9 8.38 -14.31 -9.37
CA ASP A 9 8.48 -13.75 -10.73
C ASP A 9 7.68 -12.44 -10.88
N PRO A 10 8.06 -11.37 -10.14
CA PRO A 10 7.31 -10.12 -10.16
C PRO A 10 7.55 -9.35 -11.47
N ILE A 11 6.58 -8.50 -11.85
CA ILE A 11 6.73 -7.56 -12.96
C ILE A 11 6.57 -6.12 -12.46
N VAL A 12 7.62 -5.31 -12.66
CA VAL A 12 7.63 -3.88 -12.42
C VAL A 12 7.63 -3.14 -13.75
N ILE A 13 6.63 -2.28 -13.95
CA ILE A 13 6.53 -1.43 -15.13
C ILE A 13 6.61 0.02 -14.67
N THR A 14 7.61 0.75 -15.15
CA THR A 14 7.92 2.12 -14.75
C THR A 14 8.36 2.94 -15.96
N GLY A 15 8.53 4.25 -15.81
CA GLY A 15 8.93 5.15 -16.89
C GLY A 15 8.37 6.55 -16.72
N SER A 16 8.43 7.35 -17.79
CA SER A 16 7.87 8.71 -17.80
C SER A 16 6.36 8.71 -18.12
N ALA A 17 5.86 7.64 -18.75
CA ALA A 17 4.45 7.50 -19.12
C ALA A 17 3.52 7.53 -17.89
N ASN A 18 2.48 8.36 -17.95
CA ASN A 18 1.52 8.56 -16.86
C ASN A 18 0.10 8.03 -17.17
N PHE A 19 -0.02 7.06 -18.09
CA PHE A 19 -1.27 6.40 -18.52
C PHE A 19 -2.39 7.33 -19.03
N SER A 20 -2.10 8.61 -19.31
CA SER A 20 -3.06 9.55 -19.88
C SER A 20 -3.22 9.37 -21.41
N LYS A 21 -4.33 9.87 -21.98
CA LYS A 21 -4.54 9.82 -23.45
C LYS A 21 -3.39 10.47 -24.25
N PRO A 22 -2.85 11.66 -23.88
CA PRO A 22 -1.70 12.23 -24.57
C PRO A 22 -0.43 11.39 -24.41
N SER A 23 -0.15 10.86 -23.21
CA SER A 23 0.98 9.98 -22.94
C SER A 23 0.98 8.70 -23.78
N GLN A 24 -0.19 8.24 -24.24
CA GLN A 24 -0.34 7.03 -25.06
C GLN A 24 -0.28 7.30 -26.58
N ARG A 25 -0.43 8.55 -27.03
CA ARG A 25 -0.66 8.85 -28.47
C ARG A 25 0.17 9.99 -29.05
N ILE A 26 0.62 10.92 -28.20
CA ILE A 26 1.18 12.21 -28.62
C ILE A 26 2.57 12.39 -28.05
N ASN A 27 2.77 12.10 -26.77
CA ASN A 27 4.07 12.26 -26.14
C ASN A 27 4.97 11.07 -26.42
N ASP A 28 6.26 11.34 -26.60
CA ASP A 28 7.31 10.32 -26.61
C ASP A 28 7.68 9.96 -25.17
N GLU A 29 6.99 8.97 -24.63
CA GLU A 29 7.21 8.49 -23.27
C GLU A 29 8.07 7.22 -23.25
N ASN A 30 8.98 7.13 -22.29
CA ASN A 30 9.74 5.92 -22.06
C ASN A 30 8.99 4.99 -21.11
N MET A 31 9.02 3.70 -21.41
CA MET A 31 8.52 2.64 -20.53
C MET A 31 9.57 1.54 -20.39
N VAL A 32 9.84 1.15 -19.15
CA VAL A 32 10.77 0.09 -18.76
C VAL A 32 9.98 -1.01 -18.09
N VAL A 33 10.15 -2.24 -18.57
CA VAL A 33 9.55 -3.46 -18.01
C VAL A 33 10.64 -4.32 -17.41
N ILE A 34 10.52 -4.60 -16.12
CA ILE A 34 11.48 -5.39 -15.34
C ILE A 34 10.75 -6.61 -14.80
N ARG A 35 11.19 -7.82 -15.17
CA ARG A 35 10.59 -9.09 -14.75
C ARG A 35 11.58 -9.91 -13.92
N GLY A 36 11.10 -10.60 -12.89
CA GLY A 36 11.90 -11.52 -12.08
C GLY A 36 12.88 -10.84 -11.11
N ASN A 37 12.94 -9.50 -11.07
CA ASN A 37 13.83 -8.78 -10.16
C ASN A 37 13.10 -8.46 -8.85
N THR A 38 13.20 -9.35 -7.88
CA THR A 38 12.58 -9.23 -6.55
C THR A 38 13.02 -7.97 -5.81
N ARG A 39 14.31 -7.61 -5.87
CA ARG A 39 14.82 -6.39 -5.22
C ARG A 39 14.15 -5.12 -5.74
N VAL A 40 13.98 -4.99 -7.05
CA VAL A 40 13.31 -3.82 -7.65
C VAL A 40 11.82 -3.83 -7.29
N ALA A 41 11.18 -5.01 -7.30
CA ALA A 41 9.79 -5.15 -6.88
C ALA A 41 9.58 -4.73 -5.42
N ASP A 42 10.43 -5.17 -4.50
CA ASP A 42 10.37 -4.83 -3.07
C ASP A 42 10.48 -3.31 -2.83
N ILE A 43 11.42 -2.64 -3.53
CA ILE A 43 11.60 -1.18 -3.41
C ILE A 43 10.33 -0.45 -3.87
N PHE A 44 9.82 -0.79 -5.06
CA PHE A 44 8.61 -0.14 -5.58
C PHE A 44 7.38 -0.46 -4.74
N PHE A 45 7.27 -1.69 -4.23
CA PHE A 45 6.17 -2.12 -3.39
C PHE A 45 6.19 -1.43 -2.04
N GLY A 46 7.38 -1.28 -1.43
CA GLY A 46 7.58 -0.48 -0.22
C GLY A 46 7.15 0.97 -0.40
N GLU A 47 7.55 1.61 -1.50
CA GLU A 47 7.14 2.98 -1.82
C GLU A 47 5.63 3.11 -2.05
N PHE A 48 5.02 2.14 -2.75
CA PHE A 48 3.57 2.08 -2.88
C PHE A 48 2.88 2.02 -1.50
N MET A 49 3.36 1.14 -0.62
CA MET A 49 2.80 0.98 0.72
C MET A 49 2.99 2.24 1.57
N ARG A 50 4.14 2.91 1.48
CA ARG A 50 4.39 4.19 2.17
C ARG A 50 3.36 5.25 1.77
N ILE A 51 3.08 5.39 0.47
CA ILE A 51 2.09 6.35 -0.05
C ILE A 51 0.67 5.91 0.34
N PHE A 52 0.36 4.61 0.21
CA PHE A 52 -0.94 4.07 0.58
C PHE A 52 -1.26 4.33 2.06
N ASP A 53 -0.36 3.98 2.99
CA ASP A 53 -0.56 4.17 4.43
C ASP A 53 -0.74 5.65 4.80
N HIS A 54 0.01 6.53 4.14
CA HIS A 54 -0.13 7.97 4.27
C HIS A 54 -1.54 8.44 3.91
N HIS A 55 -2.12 7.97 2.80
CA HIS A 55 -3.47 8.39 2.40
C HIS A 55 -4.59 7.64 3.13
N TYR A 56 -4.40 6.36 3.44
CA TYR A 56 -5.37 5.52 4.10
C TYR A 56 -5.68 6.02 5.52
N SER A 57 -4.65 6.37 6.30
CA SER A 57 -4.82 6.97 7.63
C SER A 57 -5.71 8.23 7.57
N ARG A 58 -5.43 9.15 6.64
CA ARG A 58 -6.23 10.37 6.44
C ARG A 58 -7.67 10.08 5.99
N TYR A 59 -7.86 9.10 5.12
CA TYR A 59 -9.19 8.66 4.70
C TYR A 59 -10.02 8.18 5.90
N ILE A 60 -9.43 7.34 6.75
CA ILE A 60 -10.10 6.84 7.97
C ILE A 60 -10.42 7.97 8.93
N SER A 61 -9.47 8.87 9.22
CA SER A 61 -9.73 10.04 10.06
C SER A 61 -10.88 10.90 9.52
N ARG A 62 -10.91 11.17 8.21
CA ARG A 62 -12.00 11.91 7.58
C ARG A 62 -13.34 11.19 7.72
N LYS A 63 -13.38 9.88 7.48
CA LYS A 63 -14.59 9.07 7.61
C LYS A 63 -15.15 9.10 9.04
N LEU A 64 -14.30 8.92 10.04
CA LEU A 64 -14.69 8.95 11.45
C LEU A 64 -15.22 10.32 11.88
N SER A 65 -14.56 11.40 11.46
CA SER A 65 -15.03 12.78 11.72
C SER A 65 -16.38 13.07 11.07
N GLN A 66 -16.64 12.55 9.86
CA GLN A 66 -17.92 12.75 9.19
C GLN A 66 -19.09 11.96 9.82
N SER A 67 -18.78 10.91 10.57
CA SER A 67 -19.77 10.08 11.28
C SER A 67 -19.89 10.39 12.77
N ASP A 68 -19.25 11.46 13.26
CA ASP A 68 -19.16 11.80 14.70
C ASP A 68 -18.64 10.64 15.59
N GLN A 69 -17.84 9.74 15.01
CA GLN A 69 -17.21 8.59 15.69
C GLN A 69 -15.73 8.85 15.99
N ASN A 70 -15.32 10.12 15.98
CA ASN A 70 -13.93 10.47 16.16
C ASN A 70 -13.58 10.37 17.65
N ASN A 71 -12.64 9.48 17.99
CA ASN A 71 -12.13 9.33 19.35
C ASN A 71 -10.86 10.20 19.50
N PRO A 72 -10.84 11.21 20.38
CA PRO A 72 -9.67 12.08 20.59
C PRO A 72 -8.43 11.31 21.08
N ASP A 73 -8.61 10.15 21.72
CA ASP A 73 -7.52 9.34 22.25
C ASP A 73 -7.00 8.29 21.25
N ALA A 74 -7.57 8.20 20.04
CA ALA A 74 -7.21 7.17 19.05
C ALA A 74 -5.77 7.24 18.54
N GLY A 75 -5.05 8.34 18.81
CA GLY A 75 -3.63 8.50 18.46
C GLY A 75 -2.65 7.89 19.48
N TYR A 76 -3.14 7.46 20.65
CA TYR A 76 -2.30 6.89 21.71
C TYR A 76 -2.33 5.37 21.70
N LEU A 77 -1.23 4.77 22.15
CA LEU A 77 -1.18 3.33 22.38
C LEU A 77 -1.96 2.99 23.65
N TYR A 78 -2.76 1.95 23.57
CA TYR A 78 -3.36 1.34 24.76
C TYR A 78 -2.27 0.58 25.54
N GLU A 79 -2.34 0.62 26.87
CA GLU A 79 -1.43 -0.16 27.74
C GLU A 79 -1.71 -1.67 27.65
N SER A 80 -2.94 -2.05 27.30
CA SER A 80 -3.32 -3.44 27.10
C SER A 80 -2.89 -3.97 25.73
N ASP A 81 -2.86 -5.30 25.58
CA ASP A 81 -2.55 -5.99 24.33
C ASP A 81 -3.74 -6.06 23.35
N GLU A 82 -4.88 -5.45 23.70
CA GLU A 82 -6.12 -5.45 22.92
C GLU A 82 -5.92 -5.00 21.46
N TRP A 83 -5.00 -4.06 21.22
CA TRP A 83 -4.67 -3.57 19.88
C TRP A 83 -4.11 -4.66 18.96
N THR A 84 -3.51 -5.72 19.52
CA THR A 84 -2.93 -6.84 18.76
C THR A 84 -3.98 -7.79 18.20
N LYS A 85 -5.15 -7.94 18.84
CA LYS A 85 -6.16 -8.96 18.50
C LYS A 85 -6.55 -8.92 17.03
N SER A 86 -6.76 -7.71 16.49
CA SER A 86 -7.11 -7.49 15.08
C SER A 86 -6.03 -7.92 14.08
N HIS A 87 -4.77 -8.07 14.51
CA HIS A 87 -3.69 -8.61 13.68
C HIS A 87 -3.70 -10.15 13.65
N PHE A 88 -4.32 -10.83 14.61
CA PHE A 88 -4.41 -12.29 14.67
C PHE A 88 -5.75 -12.85 14.16
N ASP A 89 -6.75 -12.00 13.95
CA ASP A 89 -8.01 -12.37 13.30
C ASP A 89 -7.84 -12.55 11.79
N SER A 90 -8.03 -13.77 11.28
CA SER A 90 -7.90 -14.11 9.85
C SER A 90 -8.85 -13.35 8.92
N SER A 91 -9.96 -12.82 9.44
CA SER A 91 -10.92 -12.01 8.66
C SER A 91 -10.45 -10.56 8.48
N SER A 92 -9.54 -10.09 9.35
CA SER A 92 -9.05 -8.72 9.36
C SER A 92 -7.96 -8.48 8.32
N TYR A 93 -7.98 -7.32 7.67
CA TYR A 93 -6.93 -6.91 6.74
C TYR A 93 -5.56 -6.80 7.44
N LYS A 94 -5.54 -6.46 8.73
CA LYS A 94 -4.31 -6.34 9.53
C LYS A 94 -3.58 -7.68 9.68
N ALA A 95 -4.33 -8.79 9.70
CA ALA A 95 -3.73 -10.12 9.72
C ALA A 95 -3.04 -10.48 8.41
N LYS A 96 -3.65 -10.12 7.26
CA LYS A 96 -3.00 -10.26 5.94
C LYS A 96 -1.70 -9.47 5.90
N ARG A 97 -1.75 -8.22 6.35
CA ARG A 97 -0.58 -7.34 6.40
C ARG A 97 0.54 -7.91 7.28
N ARG A 98 0.23 -8.41 8.48
CA ARG A 98 1.24 -9.06 9.34
C ARG A 98 1.92 -10.24 8.62
N LYS A 99 1.13 -11.14 8.01
CA LYS A 99 1.66 -12.31 7.29
C LYS A 99 2.59 -11.94 6.15
N TYR A 100 2.29 -10.85 5.42
CA TYR A 100 3.12 -10.42 4.28
C TYR A 100 4.39 -9.67 4.68
N PHE A 101 4.42 -8.98 5.82
CA PHE A 101 5.53 -8.08 6.17
C PHE A 101 6.41 -8.53 7.34
N VAL A 102 5.95 -9.46 8.18
CA VAL A 102 6.63 -9.79 9.46
C VAL A 102 6.96 -11.27 9.60
N GLY A 103 6.29 -12.17 8.84
CA GLY A 103 6.40 -13.62 9.04
C GLY A 103 5.58 -14.09 10.23
#